data_AF-W2VLZ7-F1
#
_entry.id   AF-W2VLZ7-F1
#
_cell.length_a   1.000
_cell.length_b   1.000
_cell.length_c   1.000
_cell.angle_alpha   90.00
_cell.angle_beta   90.00
_cell.angle_gamma   90.00
#
_symmetry.space_group_name_H-M   'P 1'
#
loop_
_entity.id
_entity.type
_entity.pdbx_description
1 polymer ?
#
loop_
_entity_poly.entity_id
_entity_poly.type
_entity_poly.pdbx_seq_one_letter_code
_entity_poly.pdbx_strand_id
1 'polypeptide(L)'
;MENNILLTQTERLTMNGRPKNPKHARNKNVLVIGGSGSGKTRFFVKPNLMQMHSSYCVTDPKGTIVLECGKMLQENGYEIKILNTINFKKSMKYNLFAYIKSEKDILKLVQTIIANTKGEGERSGEDFWVKAEKL
;
A
#
# COMPACT_ATOMS: atom_id res chain seq x y z
N MET A 1 19.96 -5.63 14.36
CA MET A 1 19.26 -6.68 13.59
C MET A 1 17.80 -6.26 13.35
N GLU A 2 17.56 -5.11 12.70
CA GLU A 2 16.20 -4.51 12.64
C GLU A 2 15.56 -4.55 11.25
N ASN A 3 16.34 -4.76 10.19
CA ASN A 3 15.83 -4.78 8.81
C ASN A 3 15.26 -6.17 8.43
N ASN A 4 14.10 -6.51 8.98
CA ASN A 4 13.41 -7.77 8.74
C ASN A 4 11.90 -7.66 8.95
N ILE A 5 11.15 -8.53 8.29
CA ILE A 5 9.72 -8.74 8.53
C ILE A 5 9.56 -9.76 9.66
N LEU A 6 8.79 -9.41 10.69
CA LEU A 6 8.38 -10.31 11.76
C LEU A 6 7.28 -11.24 11.27
N LEU A 7 7.50 -12.55 11.37
CA LEU A 7 6.51 -13.57 10.99
C LEU A 7 5.89 -14.22 12.24
N THR A 8 6.74 -14.62 13.19
CA THR A 8 6.36 -15.23 14.47
C THR A 8 7.28 -14.70 15.59
N GLN A 9 7.23 -15.33 16.76
CA GLN A 9 8.17 -15.04 17.85
C GLN A 9 9.62 -15.37 17.48
N THR A 10 9.83 -16.44 16.71
CA THR A 10 11.15 -17.02 16.41
C THR A 10 11.57 -16.80 14.95
N GLU A 11 10.61 -16.77 14.02
CA GLU A 11 10.87 -16.64 12.58
C GLU A 11 10.78 -15.19 12.10
N ARG A 12 11.78 -14.78 11.32
CA ARG A 12 11.90 -13.45 10.71
C ARG A 12 12.42 -13.58 9.29
N LEU A 13 12.01 -12.67 8.41
CA LEU A 13 12.43 -12.63 7.02
C LEU A 13 13.31 -11.40 6.75
N THR A 14 14.56 -11.63 6.36
CA THR A 14 15.52 -10.54 6.10
C THR A 14 15.08 -9.63 4.95
N MET A 15 15.12 -8.33 5.18
CA MET A 15 14.85 -7.31 4.15
C MET A 15 16.12 -6.82 3.48
N ASN A 16 17.29 -7.25 3.95
CA ASN A 16 18.58 -6.95 3.34
C ASN A 16 18.69 -7.50 1.90
N GLY A 17 19.78 -7.12 1.22
CA GLY A 17 20.13 -7.65 -0.09
C GLY A 17 20.35 -9.16 -0.10
N ARG A 18 20.89 -9.67 -1.20
CA ARG A 18 21.05 -11.12 -1.39
C ARG A 18 21.88 -11.73 -0.25
N PRO A 19 21.38 -12.77 0.45
CA PRO A 19 22.12 -13.39 1.54
C PRO A 19 23.39 -14.06 1.01
N LYS A 20 24.42 -14.14 1.86
CA LYS A 20 25.74 -14.76 1.53
C LYS A 20 25.60 -16.14 0.91
N ASN A 21 24.65 -16.93 1.40
CA ASN A 21 24.28 -18.20 0.78
C ASN A 21 23.00 -18.01 -0.05
N PRO A 22 23.09 -18.07 -1.40
CA PRO A 22 21.94 -17.89 -2.28
C PRO A 22 20.78 -18.84 -2.02
N LYS A 23 21.04 -20.03 -1.44
CA LYS A 23 19.99 -21.02 -1.12
C LYS A 23 18.98 -20.49 -0.08
N HIS A 24 19.34 -19.46 0.67
CA HIS A 24 18.48 -18.80 1.65
C HIS A 24 17.82 -17.52 1.12
N ALA A 25 17.99 -17.19 -0.16
CA ALA A 25 17.20 -16.13 -0.77
C ALA A 25 15.73 -16.56 -0.76
N ARG A 26 14.86 -15.68 -0.25
CA ARG A 26 13.42 -15.92 -0.11
C ARG A 26 12.67 -14.76 -0.73
N ASN A 27 11.46 -15.06 -1.25
CA ASN A 27 10.51 -14.04 -1.65
C ASN A 27 10.13 -13.21 -0.42
N LYS A 28 10.07 -11.88 -0.56
CA LYS A 28 9.80 -10.93 0.53
C LYS A 28 8.31 -10.63 0.73
N ASN A 29 7.46 -11.14 -0.17
CA ASN A 29 6.01 -11.00 -0.06
C ASN A 29 5.47 -11.99 0.98
N VAL A 30 4.60 -11.49 1.87
CA VAL A 30 3.96 -12.29 2.92
C VAL A 30 2.45 -12.20 2.76
N LEU A 31 1.79 -13.36 2.74
CA LEU A 31 0.33 -13.47 2.77
C LEU A 31 -0.12 -13.88 4.17
N VAL A 32 -0.95 -13.06 4.80
CA VAL A 32 -1.50 -13.32 6.14
C VAL A 32 -2.99 -13.58 6.03
N ILE A 33 -3.41 -14.80 6.35
CA ILE A 33 -4.81 -15.24 6.29
C ILE A 33 -5.36 -15.38 7.70
N GLY A 34 -6.59 -14.90 7.91
CA GLY A 34 -7.31 -15.08 9.16
C GLY A 34 -8.71 -14.49 9.08
N GLY A 35 -9.64 -15.01 9.87
CA GLY A 35 -11.02 -14.53 9.92
C GLY A 35 -11.16 -13.07 10.38
N SER A 36 -12.38 -12.55 10.34
CA SER A 36 -12.68 -11.26 10.99
C SER A 36 -12.37 -11.35 12.48
N GLY A 37 -11.84 -10.27 13.07
CA GLY A 37 -11.49 -10.24 14.50
C GLY A 37 -10.24 -11.05 14.90
N SER A 38 -9.61 -11.81 14.00
CA SER A 38 -8.41 -12.63 14.32
C SER A 38 -7.14 -11.82 14.66
N GLY A 39 -7.22 -10.49 14.65
CA GLY A 39 -6.13 -9.62 15.07
C GLY A 39 -5.01 -9.41 14.04
N LYS A 40 -5.22 -9.69 12.74
CA LYS A 40 -4.22 -9.48 11.67
C LYS A 40 -3.50 -8.12 11.77
N THR A 41 -4.26 -7.04 11.92
CA THR A 41 -3.68 -5.68 12.07
C THR A 41 -2.87 -5.55 13.36
N ARG A 42 -3.40 -6.07 14.49
CA ARG A 42 -2.77 -5.96 15.81
C ARG A 42 -1.48 -6.78 15.93
N PHE A 43 -1.48 -8.01 15.41
CA PHE A 43 -0.41 -8.97 15.62
C PHE A 43 0.63 -9.02 14.50
N PHE A 44 0.27 -8.61 13.28
CA PHE A 44 1.20 -8.63 12.15
C PHE A 44 1.54 -7.22 11.64
N VAL A 45 0.54 -6.42 11.27
CA VAL A 45 0.78 -5.12 10.63
C VAL A 45 1.44 -4.13 11.61
N LYS A 46 0.84 -3.92 12.79
CA LYS A 46 1.36 -2.95 13.76
C LYS A 46 2.78 -3.27 14.22
N PRO A 47 3.14 -4.50 14.63
CA PRO A 47 4.51 -4.80 15.04
C PRO A 47 5.54 -4.51 13.94
N ASN A 48 5.23 -4.84 12.68
CA ASN A 48 6.12 -4.55 11.55
C ASN A 48 6.24 -3.04 11.25
N LEU A 49 5.17 -2.26 11.43
CA LEU A 49 5.25 -0.78 11.34
C LEU A 49 6.09 -0.19 12.48
N MET A 50 5.91 -0.71 13.69
CA MET A 50 6.59 -0.23 14.91
C MET A 50 8.09 -0.53 14.92
N GLN A 51 8.59 -1.40 14.04
CA GLN A 51 10.03 -1.55 13.86
C GLN A 51 10.68 -0.34 13.18
N MET A 52 9.91 0.49 12.45
CA MET A 52 10.35 1.78 11.92
C MET A 52 11.66 1.74 11.10
N HIS A 53 11.90 0.64 10.37
CA HIS A 53 13.14 0.43 9.62
C HIS A 53 13.01 0.68 8.10
N SER A 54 11.84 1.10 7.60
CA SER A 54 11.55 1.22 6.16
C SER A 54 10.50 2.28 5.85
N SER A 55 10.39 2.69 4.59
CA SER A 55 9.24 3.47 4.13
C SER A 55 8.01 2.56 3.99
N TYR A 56 6.87 3.01 4.49
CA TYR A 56 5.62 2.23 4.50
C TYR A 56 4.54 2.89 3.65
N CYS A 57 3.86 2.07 2.84
CA CYS A 57 2.59 2.41 2.20
C CYS A 57 1.52 1.47 2.77
N VAL A 58 0.49 2.03 3.40
CA VAL A 58 -0.50 1.26 4.15
C VAL A 58 -1.90 1.64 3.67
N THR A 59 -2.68 0.63 3.31
CA THR A 59 -4.12 0.78 3.12
C THR A 59 -4.80 0.62 4.47
N ASP A 60 -5.47 1.68 4.95
CA ASP A 60 -6.12 1.71 6.26
C ASP A 60 -7.63 2.02 6.11
N PRO A 61 -8.46 1.05 5.71
CA PRO A 61 -9.89 1.27 5.48
C PRO A 61 -10.65 1.77 6.71
N LYS A 62 -10.15 1.47 7.91
CA LYS A 62 -10.77 1.88 9.18
C LYS A 62 -10.20 3.20 9.72
N GLY A 63 -9.09 3.69 9.16
CA GLY A 63 -8.40 4.87 9.66
C GLY A 63 -7.77 4.71 11.05
N THR A 64 -7.64 3.48 11.56
CA THR A 64 -7.17 3.23 12.93
C THR A 64 -5.65 3.23 13.03
N ILE A 65 -4.94 2.80 11.98
CA ILE A 65 -3.49 2.60 12.02
C ILE A 65 -2.78 3.93 12.22
N VAL A 66 -3.19 4.98 11.49
CA VAL A 66 -2.57 6.31 11.64
C VAL A 66 -2.86 6.92 13.02
N LEU A 67 -4.02 6.65 13.61
CA LEU A 67 -4.36 7.12 14.96
C LEU A 67 -3.53 6.42 16.04
N GLU A 68 -3.27 5.12 15.86
CA GLU A 68 -2.62 4.29 16.88
C GLU A 68 -1.09 4.28 16.75
N CYS A 69 -0.55 4.37 15.53
CA CYS A 69 0.89 4.30 15.26
C CYS A 69 1.47 5.61 14.71
N GLY A 70 0.64 6.54 14.23
CA GLY A 70 1.11 7.74 13.53
C GLY A 70 1.96 8.66 14.42
N LYS A 71 1.59 8.86 15.68
CA LYS A 71 2.36 9.70 16.60
C LYS A 71 3.78 9.15 16.82
N MET A 72 3.90 7.84 17.04
CA MET A 72 5.20 7.17 17.16
C MET A 72 6.05 7.34 15.89
N LEU A 73 5.46 7.12 14.72
CA LEU A 73 6.16 7.29 13.44
C LEU A 73 6.66 8.73 13.27
N GLN A 74 5.80 9.72 13.56
CA GLN A 74 6.14 11.14 13.48
C GLN A 74 7.30 11.50 14.43
N GLU A 75 7.25 11.02 15.68
CA GLU A 75 8.30 11.25 16.68
C GLU A 75 9.64 10.61 16.28
N ASN A 76 9.59 9.52 15.50
CA ASN A 76 10.78 8.87 14.94
C ASN A 76 11.19 9.42 13.55
N GLY A 77 10.73 10.62 13.18
CA GLY A 77 11.17 11.34 11.99
C GLY A 77 10.49 10.97 10.68
N TYR A 78 9.39 10.21 10.71
CA TYR A 78 8.64 9.89 9.49
C TYR A 78 7.83 11.09 9.00
N GLU A 79 7.91 11.36 7.70
CA GLU A 79 6.95 12.23 7.02
C GLU A 79 5.69 11.42 6.69
N ILE A 80 4.60 11.72 7.38
CA ILE A 80 3.33 11.00 7.21
C ILE A 80 2.50 11.70 6.14
N LYS A 81 2.14 10.96 5.08
CA LYS A 81 1.22 11.40 4.02
C LYS A 81 -0.08 10.61 4.05
N ILE A 82 -1.21 11.29 3.98
CA ILE A 82 -2.55 10.67 4.04
C ILE A 82 -3.37 11.06 2.83
N LEU A 83 -3.78 10.06 2.05
CA LEU A 83 -4.81 10.19 1.01
C LEU A 83 -6.12 9.59 1.53
N ASN A 84 -7.05 10.45 1.92
CA ASN A 84 -8.39 10.05 2.36
C ASN A 84 -9.41 10.30 1.26
N THR A 85 -9.99 9.23 0.72
CA THR A 85 -10.99 9.24 -0.36
C THR A 85 -12.44 9.34 0.13
N ILE A 86 -12.67 9.25 1.45
CA ILE A 86 -13.99 9.38 2.07
C ILE A 86 -14.21 10.81 2.55
N ASN A 87 -13.26 11.34 3.33
CA ASN A 87 -13.31 12.70 3.84
C ASN A 87 -12.13 13.52 3.31
N PHE A 88 -12.35 14.20 2.19
CA PHE A 88 -11.33 15.03 1.55
C PHE A 88 -10.83 16.20 2.41
N LYS A 89 -11.60 16.65 3.42
CA LYS A 89 -11.12 17.69 4.37
C LYS A 89 -10.00 17.16 5.27
N LYS A 90 -9.92 15.84 5.47
CA LYS A 90 -8.87 15.15 6.23
C LYS A 90 -7.84 14.46 5.33
N SER A 91 -7.72 14.91 4.08
CA SER A 91 -6.81 14.37 3.08
C SER A 91 -5.76 15.41 2.72
N MET A 92 -4.54 14.97 2.42
CA MET A 92 -3.50 15.86 1.87
C MET A 92 -3.75 16.20 0.40
N LYS A 93 -4.82 15.65 -0.19
CA LYS A 93 -5.22 15.80 -1.59
C LYS A 93 -4.15 15.22 -2.52
N TYR A 94 -4.54 14.96 -3.76
CA TYR A 94 -3.64 14.37 -4.74
C TYR A 94 -3.94 14.96 -6.10
N ASN A 95 -2.90 15.50 -6.75
CA ASN A 95 -3.00 16.04 -8.09
C ASN A 95 -2.23 15.14 -9.07
N LEU A 96 -2.96 14.35 -9.84
CA LEU A 96 -2.40 13.44 -10.85
C LEU A 96 -1.62 14.19 -11.94
N PHE A 97 -2.08 15.38 -12.33
CA PHE A 97 -1.44 16.18 -13.38
C PHE A 97 -0.03 16.65 -13.02
N ALA A 98 0.28 16.77 -11.71
CA ALA A 98 1.62 17.13 -11.26
C ALA A 98 2.69 16.10 -11.66
N TYR A 99 2.28 14.86 -11.94
CA TYR A 99 3.15 13.73 -12.25
C TYR A 99 3.26 13.43 -13.76
N ILE A 100 2.54 14.15 -14.61
CA ILE A 100 2.68 14.02 -16.07
C ILE A 100 3.94 14.78 -16.50
N LYS A 101 4.96 14.06 -16.98
CA LYS A 101 6.22 14.63 -17.51
C LYS A 101 6.44 14.33 -18.99
N SER A 102 5.68 13.38 -19.53
CA SER A 102 5.74 12.97 -20.92
C SER A 102 4.37 12.48 -21.40
N GLU A 103 4.19 12.41 -22.72
CA GLU A 103 2.98 11.84 -23.33
C GLU A 103 2.72 10.39 -22.87
N LYS A 104 3.79 9.62 -22.60
CA LYS A 104 3.67 8.26 -22.08
C LYS A 104 2.98 8.21 -20.71
N ASP A 105 3.13 9.26 -19.89
CA ASP A 105 2.50 9.31 -18.58
C ASP A 105 1.00 9.61 -18.67
N ILE A 106 0.57 10.29 -19.73
CA ILE A 106 -0.86 10.47 -20.04
C ILE A 106 -1.50 9.10 -20.29
N LEU A 107 -0.86 8.27 -21.13
CA LEU A 107 -1.37 6.93 -21.42
C LEU A 107 -1.44 6.05 -20.16
N LYS A 108 -0.41 6.08 -19.30
CA LYS A 108 -0.42 5.35 -18.02
C LYS A 108 -1.56 5.82 -17.11
N LEU A 109 -1.77 7.13 -17.03
CA LEU A 109 -2.82 7.72 -16.21
C LEU A 109 -4.20 7.24 -16.67
N VAL A 110 -4.49 7.40 -17.96
CA VAL A 110 -5.78 7.01 -18.56
C VAL A 110 -6.03 5.52 -18.36
N GLN A 111 -5.03 4.67 -18.68
CA GLN A 111 -5.13 3.23 -18.47
C GLN A 111 -5.37 2.86 -17.01
N THR A 112 -4.70 3.53 -16.07
CA THR A 112 -4.89 3.28 -14.63
C THR A 112 -6.31 3.62 -14.19
N ILE A 113 -6.87 4.74 -14.66
CA ILE A 113 -8.26 5.12 -14.34
C ILE A 113 -9.22 4.06 -14.90
N ILE A 114 -9.13 3.77 -16.19
CA ILE A 114 -10.01 2.81 -16.87
C ILE A 114 -9.94 1.42 -16.21
N ALA A 115 -8.73 0.92 -15.93
CA ALA A 115 -8.56 -0.38 -15.30
C ALA A 115 -9.19 -0.48 -13.91
N ASN A 116 -9.26 0.64 -13.17
CA ASN A 116 -9.83 0.68 -11.82
C ASN A 116 -11.30 1.17 -11.78
N THR A 117 -11.88 1.59 -12.91
CA THR A 117 -13.31 1.94 -13.01
C THR A 117 -14.15 0.91 -13.77
N LYS A 118 -13.51 -0.08 -14.42
CA LYS A 118 -14.21 -1.26 -14.96
C LYS A 118 -14.88 -2.02 -13.82
N GLY A 119 -16.21 -1.98 -13.75
CA GLY A 119 -16.97 -2.76 -12.78
C GLY A 119 -16.79 -4.27 -13.01
N GLU A 120 -16.81 -5.07 -11.95
CA GLU A 120 -16.87 -6.53 -12.05
C GLU A 120 -18.32 -6.99 -12.30
N GLY A 121 -18.53 -7.93 -13.23
CA GLY A 121 -19.84 -8.55 -13.54
C GLY A 121 -20.63 -7.93 -14.70
N GLU A 122 -21.92 -8.31 -14.85
CA GLU A 122 -22.86 -7.95 -15.95
C GLU A 122 -23.10 -6.44 -16.17
N ARG A 123 -22.43 -5.55 -15.43
CA ARG A 123 -22.38 -4.10 -15.68
C ARG A 123 -21.25 -3.70 -16.64
N SER A 124 -20.66 -4.65 -17.34
CA SER A 124 -19.66 -4.43 -18.40
C SER A 124 -20.26 -3.96 -19.74
N GLY A 125 -21.58 -3.76 -19.79
CA GLY A 125 -22.33 -3.54 -21.04
C GLY A 125 -21.87 -2.32 -21.82
N GLU A 126 -21.57 -1.18 -21.18
CA GLU A 126 -21.15 0.04 -21.88
C GLU A 126 -20.28 0.91 -20.97
N ASP A 127 -18.99 0.59 -20.90
CA ASP A 127 -18.03 1.43 -20.20
C ASP A 127 -17.80 2.70 -21.05
N PHE A 128 -18.41 3.82 -20.63
CA PHE A 128 -18.37 5.14 -21.27
C PHE A 128 -16.97 5.51 -21.79
N TRP A 129 -15.92 5.15 -21.04
CA TRP A 129 -14.53 5.46 -21.35
C TRP A 129 -13.92 4.60 -22.46
N VAL A 130 -14.34 3.34 -22.59
CA VAL A 130 -13.86 2.44 -23.66
C VAL A 130 -14.40 2.88 -25.03
N LYS A 131 -15.57 3.51 -25.08
CA LYS A 131 -16.11 4.13 -26.30
C LYS A 131 -15.41 5.45 -26.64
N ALA A 132 -15.01 6.23 -25.63
CA ALA A 132 -14.35 7.54 -25.82
C ALA A 132 -12.89 7.44 -26.32
N GLU A 133 -12.16 6.36 -25.99
CA GLU A 133 -10.78 6.12 -26.48
C GLU A 133 -10.69 5.67 -27.95
N LYS A 134 -11.80 5.26 -28.58
CA LYS A 134 -11.81 4.70 -29.94
C LYS A 134 -12.04 5.72 -31.07
N LEU A 135 -11.99 7.02 -30.78
CA LEU A 135 -12.09 8.09 -31.78
C LEU A 135 -10.71 8.57 -32.24
#